data_AF-A0A2V7KE58-F1
#
_entry.id   AF-A0A2V7KE58-F1
#
_cell.length_a   1.000
_cell.length_b   1.000
_cell.length_c   1.000
_cell.angle_alpha   90.00
_cell.angle_beta   90.00
_cell.angle_gamma   90.00
#
_symmetry.space_group_name_H-M   'P 1'
#
loop_
_entity.id
_entity.type
_entity.pdbx_description
1 polymer ?
#
loop_
_entity_poly.entity_id
_entity_poly.type
_entity_poly.pdbx_seq_one_letter_code
_entity_poly.pdbx_strand_id
1 'polypeptide(L)'
;SDTGSSNQLRRAAVSVASNIAEGHARSLGDYLRHLLVSSGSLAEMETQFTLSQRLGFLAAAEAESLLQSCDQLGRMLGALRKSLRARRSRTPNP
;
A
#
# COMPACT_ATOMS: atom_id res chain seq x y z
N SER A 1 23.56 10.24 -5.37
CA SER A 1 22.24 10.69 -5.86
C SER A 1 21.19 10.09 -4.95
N ASP A 2 20.96 10.75 -3.82
CA ASP A 2 20.13 10.23 -2.74
C ASP A 2 18.63 10.38 -3.05
N THR A 3 17.98 9.23 -3.24
CA THR A 3 16.70 8.86 -2.60
C THR A 3 15.40 9.55 -3.04
N GLY A 4 15.10 9.55 -4.35
CA GLY A 4 13.70 9.71 -4.81
C GLY A 4 12.81 8.50 -4.45
N SER A 5 13.30 7.28 -4.70
CA SER A 5 12.54 6.03 -4.48
C SER A 5 12.35 5.69 -3.00
N SER A 6 13.37 5.92 -2.16
CA SER A 6 13.28 5.65 -0.71
C SER A 6 12.28 6.59 0.00
N ASN A 7 12.10 7.81 -0.52
CA ASN A 7 11.08 8.74 -0.02
C ASN A 7 9.66 8.33 -0.41
N GLN A 8 9.45 7.78 -1.62
CA GLN A 8 8.13 7.26 -2.03
C GLN A 8 7.70 6.07 -1.16
N LEU A 9 8.64 5.17 -0.85
CA LEU A 9 8.38 3.99 -0.03
C LEU A 9 8.13 4.34 1.44
N ARG A 10 8.88 5.30 1.99
CA ARG A 10 8.63 5.85 3.33
C ARG A 10 7.27 6.55 3.37
N ARG A 11 6.91 7.33 2.35
CA ARG A 11 5.59 7.97 2.23
C ARG A 11 4.47 6.95 2.11
N ALA A 12 4.68 5.84 1.38
CA ALA A 12 3.72 4.74 1.29
C ALA A 12 3.52 4.06 2.65
N ALA A 13 4.60 3.69 3.33
CA ALA A 13 4.55 3.08 4.65
C ALA A 13 3.88 4.00 5.69
N VAL A 14 4.24 5.30 5.70
CA VAL A 14 3.61 6.32 6.54
C VAL A 14 2.13 6.50 6.17
N SER A 15 1.78 6.50 4.88
CA SER A 15 0.37 6.61 4.44
C SER A 15 -0.44 5.39 4.83
N VAL A 16 0.10 4.17 4.75
CA VAL A 16 -0.56 2.95 5.24
C VAL A 16 -0.78 3.04 6.75
N ALA A 17 0.23 3.43 7.52
CA ALA A 17 0.13 3.60 8.97
C ALA A 17 -0.88 4.70 9.35
N SER A 18 -0.84 5.85 8.69
CA SER A 18 -1.77 6.97 8.90
C SER A 18 -3.19 6.58 8.52
N ASN A 19 -3.42 5.94 7.36
CA ASN A 19 -4.75 5.46 6.97
C ASN A 19 -5.31 4.42 7.95
N ILE A 20 -4.45 3.61 8.59
CA ILE A 20 -4.85 2.68 9.66
C ILE A 20 -5.30 3.44 10.91
N ALA A 21 -4.53 4.44 11.33
CA ALA A 21 -4.84 5.26 12.50
C ALA A 21 -6.09 6.14 12.30
N GLU A 22 -6.24 6.75 11.12
CA GLU A 22 -7.37 7.63 10.77
C GLU A 22 -8.66 6.84 10.52
N GLY A 23 -8.55 5.65 9.91
CA GLY A 23 -9.67 4.76 9.66
C GLY A 23 -10.30 4.19 10.94
N HIS A 24 -9.53 4.12 12.04
CA HIS A 24 -10.06 3.79 13.36
C HIS A 24 -10.97 4.91 13.94
N ALA A 25 -10.84 6.15 13.44
CA ALA A 25 -11.60 7.31 13.91
C ALA A 25 -12.79 7.69 13.00
N ARG A 26 -13.06 6.94 11.92
CA ARG A 26 -14.09 7.26 10.91
C ARG A 26 -14.98 6.06 10.54
N SER A 27 -15.91 6.26 9.60
CA SER A 27 -16.80 5.21 9.10
C SER A 27 -16.00 4.08 8.43
N LEU A 28 -16.45 2.83 8.63
CA LEU A 28 -15.83 1.65 8.03
C LEU A 28 -15.85 1.69 6.49
N GLY A 29 -16.83 2.39 5.90
CA GLY A 29 -16.93 2.57 4.45
C GLY A 29 -15.82 3.46 3.88
N ASP A 30 -15.54 4.58 4.54
CA ASP A 30 -14.47 5.49 4.11
C ASP A 30 -13.10 4.85 4.28
N TYR A 31 -12.90 4.14 5.39
CA TYR A 31 -11.65 3.42 5.62
C TYR A 31 -11.38 2.38 4.50
N LEU A 32 -12.39 1.61 4.10
CA LEU A 32 -12.26 0.67 2.97
C LEU A 32 -11.95 1.38 1.64
N ARG A 33 -12.45 2.60 1.41
CA ARG A 33 -12.14 3.41 0.23
C ARG A 33 -10.68 3.88 0.25
N HIS A 34 -10.20 4.38 1.39
CA HIS A 34 -8.79 4.79 1.54
C HIS A 34 -7.84 3.61 1.27
N LEU A 35 -8.14 2.41 1.76
CA LEU A 35 -7.33 1.22 1.49
C LEU A 35 -7.31 0.81 0.01
N LEU A 36 -8.40 1.05 -0.74
CA LEU A 36 -8.42 0.83 -2.18
C LEU A 36 -7.50 1.81 -2.91
N VAL A 37 -7.51 3.08 -2.54
CA VAL A 37 -6.59 4.09 -3.10
C VAL A 37 -5.14 3.70 -2.83
N SER A 38 -4.80 3.31 -1.60
CA SER A 38 -3.44 2.84 -1.27
C SER A 38 -3.03 1.61 -2.08
N SER A 39 -3.96 0.70 -2.38
CA SER A 39 -3.69 -0.47 -3.23
C SER A 39 -3.36 -0.06 -4.68
N GLY A 40 -4.06 0.94 -5.22
CA GLY A 40 -3.79 1.47 -6.57
C GLY A 40 -2.42 2.14 -6.65
N SER A 41 -2.08 2.99 -5.69
CA SER A 41 -0.76 3.63 -5.63
C SER A 41 0.39 2.64 -5.51
N LEU A 42 0.18 1.52 -4.82
CA LEU A 42 1.17 0.46 -4.71
C LEU A 42 1.44 -0.23 -6.06
N ALA A 43 0.38 -0.54 -6.81
CA ALA A 43 0.49 -1.14 -8.15
C ALA A 43 1.19 -0.20 -9.16
N GLU A 44 0.97 1.11 -9.04
CA GLU A 44 1.69 2.11 -9.82
C GLU A 44 3.20 2.10 -9.49
N MET A 45 3.58 1.99 -8.21
CA MET A 45 4.99 1.89 -7.82
C MET A 45 5.65 0.60 -8.33
N GLU A 46 4.98 -0.54 -8.22
CA GLU A 46 5.47 -1.81 -8.77
C GLU A 46 5.77 -1.69 -10.27
N THR A 47 4.85 -1.05 -11.00
CA THR A 47 5.03 -0.77 -12.43
C THR A 47 6.24 0.13 -12.67
N GLN A 48 6.38 1.21 -11.90
CA GLN A 48 7.50 2.15 -12.04
C GLN A 48 8.85 1.51 -11.71
N PHE A 49 8.94 0.66 -10.67
CA PHE A 49 10.17 -0.05 -10.32
C PHE A 49 10.53 -1.08 -11.39
N THR A 50 9.55 -1.82 -11.89
CA THR A 50 9.74 -2.77 -12.99
C THR A 50 10.25 -2.05 -14.25
N LEU A 51 9.65 -0.93 -14.63
CA LEU A 51 10.11 -0.14 -15.78
C LEU A 51 11.49 0.47 -15.55
N SER A 52 11.75 1.00 -14.36
CA SER A 52 13.04 1.58 -14.00
C SER A 52 14.16 0.54 -14.06
N GLN A 53 13.91 -0.69 -13.62
CA GLN A 53 14.84 -1.80 -13.80
C GLN A 53 15.09 -2.10 -15.28
N ARG A 54 14.02 -2.24 -16.08
CA ARG A 54 14.12 -2.58 -17.51
C ARG A 54 14.86 -1.53 -18.33
N LEU A 55 14.74 -0.25 -17.94
CA LEU A 55 15.40 0.87 -18.59
C LEU A 55 16.81 1.13 -18.04
N GLY A 56 17.28 0.34 -17.07
CA GLY A 56 18.60 0.48 -16.47
C GLY A 56 18.75 1.65 -15.49
N PHE A 57 17.64 2.24 -15.04
CA PHE A 57 17.63 3.30 -14.03
C PHE A 57 17.75 2.78 -12.59
N LEU A 58 17.42 1.49 -12.36
CA LEU A 58 17.61 0.80 -11.09
C LEU A 58 18.45 -0.46 -11.30
N ALA A 59 19.38 -0.71 -10.39
CA ALA A 59 20.09 -1.99 -10.35
C ALA A 59 19.09 -3.13 -10.05
N ALA A 60 19.33 -4.31 -10.62
CA ALA A 60 18.43 -5.46 -10.44
C ALA A 60 18.20 -5.81 -8.95
N ALA A 61 19.25 -5.75 -8.13
CA ALA A 61 19.15 -6.01 -6.69
C ALA A 61 18.32 -4.94 -5.95
N GLU A 62 18.42 -3.67 -6.36
CA GLU A 62 17.62 -2.59 -5.78
C GLU A 62 16.15 -2.72 -6.18
N ALA A 63 15.88 -2.98 -7.46
CA ALA A 63 14.52 -3.19 -7.95
C ALA A 63 13.85 -4.39 -7.27
N GLU A 64 14.55 -5.50 -7.10
CA GLU A 64 14.06 -6.69 -6.40
C GLU A 64 13.69 -6.35 -4.94
N SER A 65 14.56 -5.67 -4.20
CA SER A 65 14.28 -5.25 -2.82
C SER A 65 13.05 -4.34 -2.70
N LEU A 66 12.90 -3.40 -3.65
CA LEU A 66 11.74 -2.50 -3.70
C LEU A 66 10.45 -3.26 -4.03
N LEU A 67 10.48 -4.18 -5.00
CA LEU A 67 9.33 -5.01 -5.38
C LEU A 67 8.91 -5.97 -4.26
N GLN A 68 9.86 -6.55 -3.53
CA GLN A 68 9.57 -7.36 -2.34
C GLN A 68 8.88 -6.55 -1.24
N SER A 69 9.32 -5.30 -1.04
CA SER A 69 8.67 -4.38 -0.11
C SER A 69 7.24 -4.04 -0.56
N CYS A 70 7.02 -3.87 -1.86
CA CYS A 70 5.69 -3.68 -2.42
C CYS A 70 4.78 -4.89 -2.17
N ASP A 71 5.23 -6.11 -2.48
CA ASP A 71 4.45 -7.34 -2.24
C ASP A 71 4.05 -7.48 -0.76
N GLN A 72 4.99 -7.23 0.16
CA GLN A 72 4.71 -7.29 1.58
C GLN A 72 3.61 -6.29 1.99
N LEU A 73 3.70 -5.04 1.53
CA LEU A 73 2.67 -4.02 1.79
C LEU A 73 1.32 -4.40 1.17
N GLY A 74 1.32 -4.96 -0.04
CA GLY A 74 0.12 -5.42 -0.74
C GLY A 74 -0.62 -6.50 0.04
N ARG A 75 0.12 -7.49 0.58
CA ARG A 75 -0.43 -8.55 1.44
C ARG A 75 -1.04 -7.98 2.72
N MET A 76 -0.36 -7.03 3.37
CA MET A 76 -0.85 -6.38 4.59
C MET A 76 -2.15 -5.60 4.34
N LEU A 77 -2.19 -4.79 3.26
CA LEU A 77 -3.40 -4.07 2.85
C LEU A 77 -4.56 -5.01 2.52
N GLY A 78 -4.27 -6.11 1.80
CA GLY A 78 -5.26 -7.13 1.48
C GLY A 78 -5.86 -7.80 2.72
N ALA A 79 -5.02 -8.23 3.65
CA ALA A 79 -5.43 -8.86 4.91
C ALA A 79 -6.28 -7.92 5.77
N LEU A 80 -5.86 -6.66 5.90
CA LEU A 80 -6.59 -5.63 6.64
C LEU A 80 -7.97 -5.37 6.02
N ARG A 81 -8.05 -5.19 4.70
CA ARG A 81 -9.32 -4.99 3.98
C ARG A 81 -10.28 -6.17 4.18
N LYS A 82 -9.75 -7.40 4.16
CA LYS A 82 -10.53 -8.62 4.43
C LYS A 82 -11.09 -8.62 5.86
N SER A 83 -10.26 -8.30 6.85
CA SER A 83 -10.65 -8.19 8.26
C SER A 83 -11.76 -7.16 8.48
N LEU A 84 -11.62 -5.97 7.88
CA LEU A 84 -12.61 -4.89 7.98
C LEU A 84 -13.94 -5.24 7.32
N ARG A 85 -13.93 -5.88 6.15
CA ARG A 85 -15.16 -6.35 5.49
C ARG A 85 -15.91 -7.40 6.33
N ALA A 86 -15.18 -8.33 6.96
CA ALA A 86 -15.77 -9.34 7.84
C ALA A 86 -16.36 -8.72 9.12
N ARG A 87 -15.81 -7.62 9.62
CA ARG A 87 -16.42 -6.85 10.73
C ARG A 87 -17.72 -6.16 10.28
N ARG A 88 -17.76 -5.59 9.07
CA ARG A 88 -18.96 -4.94 8.52
C ARG A 88 -20.16 -5.89 8.43
N SER A 89 -19.93 -7.15 8.06
CA SER A 89 -20.99 -8.16 7.94
C SER A 89 -21.49 -8.70 9.29
N ARG A 90 -20.81 -8.38 10.41
CA ARG A 90 -21.17 -8.85 11.76
C ARG A 90 -21.98 -7.83 12.56
N THR A 91 -22.18 -6.62 12.05
CA THR A 91 -23.11 -5.64 12.61
C THR A 91 -24.37 -5.65 11.75
N PRO A 92 -25.47 -6.31 12.17
CA PRO A 92 -26.74 -6.21 11.46
C PRO A 92 -27.23 -4.75 11.51
N ASN A 93 -27.90 -4.31 10.45
CA ASN A 93 -28.65 -3.06 10.45
C ASN A 93 -29.69 -3.11 11.60
N PRO A 94 -29.91 -2.04 12.38
CA PRO A 94 -31.01 -2.00 13.34
C PRO A 94 -32.37 -2.17 12.66
#